data_AF-A0A6M0C5U9-F1
#
_entry.id   AF-A0A6M0C5U9-F1
#
_cell.length_a   1.000
_cell.length_b   1.000
_cell.length_c   1.000
_cell.angle_alpha   90.00
_cell.angle_beta   90.00
_cell.angle_gamma   90.00
#
_symmetry.space_group_name_H-M   'P 1'
#
loop_
_entity.id
_entity.type
_entity.pdbx_description
1 polymer ?
#
loop_
_entity_poly.entity_id
_entity_poly.type
_entity_poly.pdbx_seq_one_letter_code
_entity_poly.pdbx_strand_id
1 'polypeptide(L)'
;PRLESRVKPWDQFPASMEWHPMSYGTCGDRNPSCIVSKVERVVSMAPNGVSVIPAIAGVWGQPVTGRPSLEIQMQAIRRATPQINSISHFSYGWQNVEETRERKSCRL
;
A
#
# COMPACT_ATOMS: atom_id res chain seq x y z
N PRO A 1 -13.36 28.37 5.69
CA PRO A 1 -12.23 27.62 6.32
C PRO A 1 -11.18 27.26 5.27
N ARG A 2 -10.01 27.92 5.31
CA ARG A 2 -8.91 27.71 4.37
C ARG A 2 -8.20 26.42 4.77
N LEU A 3 -8.32 25.35 3.96
CA LEU A 3 -7.49 24.15 4.14
C LEU A 3 -6.04 24.55 3.89
N GLU A 4 -5.22 24.59 4.94
CA GLU A 4 -3.78 24.60 4.75
C GLU A 4 -3.32 23.16 4.51
N SER A 5 -3.09 22.83 3.25
CA SER A 5 -2.52 21.57 2.77
C SER A 5 -1.01 21.46 3.09
N ARG A 6 -0.61 21.81 4.31
CA ARG A 6 0.78 21.66 4.75
C ARG A 6 0.98 20.20 5.16
N VAL A 7 1.58 19.42 4.25
CA VAL A 7 2.05 18.06 4.54
C VAL A 7 2.98 18.12 5.74
N LYS A 8 2.61 17.45 6.83
CA LYS A 8 3.46 17.31 8.01
C LYS A 8 4.44 16.16 7.78
N PRO A 9 5.75 16.36 8.01
CA PRO A 9 6.72 15.28 8.03
C PRO A 9 6.32 14.19 9.04
N TRP A 10 6.58 12.93 8.69
CA TRP A 10 6.16 11.76 9.48
C TRP A 10 6.74 11.75 10.92
N ASP A 11 7.92 12.34 11.09
CA ASP A 11 8.63 12.51 12.37
C ASP A 11 7.97 13.51 13.33
N GLN A 12 6.98 14.30 12.87
CA GLN A 12 6.24 15.23 13.72
C GLN A 12 4.99 14.61 14.36
N PHE A 13 4.64 13.38 14.00
CA PHE A 13 3.50 12.68 14.59
C PHE A 13 3.93 11.90 15.84
N PRO A 14 3.07 11.81 16.87
CA PRO A 14 3.32 10.95 18.01
C PRO A 14 3.53 9.50 17.58
N ALA A 15 4.43 8.78 18.27
CA ALA A 15 4.71 7.38 17.96
C ALA A 15 3.51 6.43 18.21
N SER A 16 2.46 6.90 18.90
CA SER A 16 1.20 6.19 19.06
C SER A 16 0.31 6.18 17.81
N MET A 17 0.67 6.94 16.77
CA MET A 17 -0.10 7.01 15.53
C MET A 17 0.38 5.96 14.53
N GLU A 18 -0.57 5.30 13.87
CA GLU A 18 -0.28 4.34 12.82
C GLU A 18 0.21 5.04 11.55
N TRP A 19 1.21 4.44 10.90
CA TRP A 19 1.72 4.93 9.63
C TRP A 19 1.16 4.12 8.48
N HIS A 20 0.48 4.79 7.55
CA HIS A 20 -0.13 4.16 6.37
C HIS A 20 0.57 4.60 5.08
N PRO A 21 1.84 4.21 4.84
CA PRO A 21 2.58 4.68 3.68
C PRO A 21 2.04 4.08 2.39
N MET A 22 1.68 4.94 1.44
CA MET A 22 1.30 4.55 0.08
C MET A 22 2.51 4.00 -0.70
N SER A 23 2.66 2.68 -0.69
CA SER A 23 3.83 1.96 -1.21
C SER A 23 3.49 1.29 -2.54
N TYR A 24 2.99 2.05 -3.51
CA TYR A 24 2.73 1.55 -4.87
C TYR A 24 3.70 2.16 -5.90
N GLY A 25 3.85 1.47 -7.02
CA GLY A 25 4.72 1.87 -8.13
C GLY A 25 4.71 0.82 -9.23
N THR A 26 5.11 1.21 -10.44
CA THR A 26 5.33 0.30 -11.57
C THR A 26 6.74 -0.28 -11.45
N CYS A 27 6.86 -1.50 -10.94
CA CYS A 27 8.13 -2.17 -10.67
C CYS A 27 8.49 -3.25 -11.71
N GLY A 28 7.74 -3.30 -12.82
CA GLY A 28 7.75 -4.40 -13.78
C GLY A 28 6.84 -5.55 -13.33
N ASP A 29 6.18 -6.22 -14.27
CA ASP A 29 5.05 -7.13 -14.01
C ASP A 29 5.35 -8.31 -13.08
N ARG A 30 6.64 -8.62 -12.83
CA ARG A 30 7.06 -9.82 -12.09
C ARG A 30 7.99 -9.56 -10.90
N ASN A 31 8.34 -8.30 -10.62
CA ASN A 31 9.33 -8.00 -9.59
C ASN A 31 8.76 -7.08 -8.50
N PRO A 32 8.38 -7.60 -7.33
CA PRO A 32 7.90 -6.79 -6.22
C PRO A 32 9.00 -6.03 -5.48
N SER A 33 10.29 -6.20 -5.85
CA SER A 33 11.42 -5.60 -5.13
C SER A 33 11.32 -4.09 -4.97
N CYS A 34 10.80 -3.35 -5.95
CA CYS A 34 10.70 -1.89 -5.84
C CYS A 34 9.59 -1.44 -4.87
N ILE A 35 8.59 -2.27 -4.61
CA ILE A 35 7.61 -2.04 -3.53
C ILE A 35 8.24 -2.39 -2.19
N VAL A 36 8.91 -3.54 -2.11
CA VAL A 36 9.60 -4.01 -0.89
C VAL A 36 10.62 -2.98 -0.41
N SER A 37 11.47 -2.45 -1.29
CA SER A 37 12.49 -1.46 -0.92
C SER A 37 11.90 -0.17 -0.36
N LYS A 38 10.70 0.23 -0.83
CA LYS A 38 9.98 1.40 -0.29
C LYS A 38 9.46 1.11 1.11
N VAL A 39 8.91 -0.09 1.33
CA VAL A 39 8.41 -0.52 2.64
C VAL A 39 9.57 -0.61 3.65
N GLU A 40 10.67 -1.27 3.28
CA GLU A 40 11.89 -1.34 4.10
C GLU A 40 12.41 0.04 4.47
N ARG A 41 12.40 0.97 3.50
CA ARG A 41 12.82 2.35 3.76
C ARG A 41 11.94 3.02 4.81
N VAL A 42 10.61 2.89 4.72
CA VAL A 42 9.71 3.48 5.73
C VAL A 42 9.92 2.84 7.09
N VAL A 43 10.06 1.52 7.15
CA VAL A 43 10.32 0.80 8.40
C VAL A 43 11.65 1.25 9.03
N SER A 44 12.69 1.50 8.23
CA SER A 44 13.98 2.03 8.72
C SER A 44 13.89 3.44 9.31
N MET A 45 12.87 4.21 8.94
CA MET A 45 12.64 5.57 9.41
C MET A 45 11.61 5.63 10.54
N ALA A 46 10.86 4.56 10.77
CA ALA A 46 9.83 4.51 11.78
C ALA A 46 10.48 4.44 13.18
N PRO A 47 10.10 5.34 14.11
CA PRO A 47 10.47 5.20 15.50
C PRO A 47 9.99 3.86 16.09
N ASN A 48 10.72 3.36 17.08
CA ASN A 48 10.32 2.14 17.80
C ASN A 48 8.91 2.30 18.39
N GLY A 49 8.06 1.29 18.20
CA GLY A 49 6.68 1.27 18.70
C GLY A 49 5.64 1.83 17.74
N VAL A 50 6.03 2.42 16.61
CA VAL A 50 5.09 2.84 15.56
C VAL A 50 4.60 1.64 14.77
N SER A 51 3.28 1.53 14.59
CA SER A 51 2.67 0.53 13.71
C SER A 51 2.75 1.00 12.26
N VAL A 52 3.50 0.30 11.41
CA VAL A 52 3.60 0.59 9.97
C VAL A 52 2.70 -0.36 9.19
N ILE A 53 1.73 0.19 8.47
CA ILE A 53 0.69 -0.52 7.71
C ILE A 53 0.77 -0.06 6.25
N PRO A 54 1.65 -0.65 5.42
CA PRO A 54 1.84 -0.20 4.04
C PRO A 54 0.55 -0.39 3.22
N ALA A 55 0.19 0.65 2.48
CA ALA A 55 -0.91 0.63 1.54
C ALA A 55 -0.38 0.30 0.14
N ILE A 56 -0.74 -0.88 -0.39
CA ILE A 56 -0.34 -1.35 -1.72
C ILE A 56 -1.51 -1.33 -2.70
N ALA A 57 -1.20 -1.25 -3.99
CA ALA A 57 -2.19 -1.25 -5.05
C ALA A 57 -1.94 -2.41 -6.00
N GLY A 58 -3.01 -3.03 -6.48
CA GLY A 58 -2.94 -4.20 -7.35
C GLY A 58 -4.28 -4.90 -7.45
N VAL A 59 -4.31 -5.96 -8.24
CA VAL A 59 -5.48 -6.84 -8.40
C VAL A 59 -5.08 -8.24 -7.93
N TRP A 60 -6.05 -8.93 -7.33
CA TRP A 60 -5.90 -10.32 -6.94
C TRP A 60 -5.76 -11.21 -8.18
N GLY A 61 -4.86 -12.19 -8.12
CA GLY A 61 -4.69 -13.23 -9.13
C GLY A 61 -4.06 -12.79 -10.46
N GLN A 62 -3.88 -11.49 -10.71
CA GLN A 62 -3.35 -11.00 -11.98
C GLN A 62 -2.40 -9.79 -11.81
N PRO A 63 -1.29 -9.75 -12.57
CA PRO A 63 -0.47 -8.55 -12.69
C PRO A 63 -1.21 -7.47 -13.50
N VAL A 64 -0.93 -6.20 -13.20
CA VAL A 64 -1.55 -5.05 -13.87
C VAL A 64 -0.50 -3.97 -14.17
N THR A 65 -0.34 -3.63 -15.44
CA THR A 65 0.42 -2.45 -15.91
C THR A 65 1.76 -2.24 -15.20
N GLY A 66 2.65 -3.23 -15.25
CA GLY A 66 3.96 -3.17 -14.63
C GLY A 66 3.95 -3.42 -13.12
N ARG A 67 2.91 -4.07 -12.57
CA ARG A 67 2.77 -4.39 -11.15
C ARG A 67 2.44 -5.86 -10.95
N PRO A 68 3.13 -6.56 -10.04
CA PRO A 68 2.78 -7.93 -9.66
C PRO A 68 1.37 -8.03 -9.05
N SER A 69 0.80 -9.23 -9.03
CA SER A 69 -0.47 -9.47 -8.34
C SER A 69 -0.37 -9.13 -6.84
N LEU A 70 -1.51 -8.85 -6.22
CA LEU A 70 -1.54 -8.42 -4.83
C LEU A 70 -0.89 -9.45 -3.88
N GLU A 71 -1.11 -10.73 -4.14
CA GLU A 71 -0.59 -11.85 -3.35
C GLU A 71 0.94 -11.92 -3.42
N ILE A 72 1.51 -11.71 -4.60
CA ILE A 72 2.96 -11.68 -4.81
C ILE A 72 3.56 -10.50 -4.05
N GLN A 73 2.93 -9.33 -4.09
CA GLN A 73 3.37 -8.16 -3.33
C GLN A 73 3.32 -8.41 -1.82
N MET A 74 2.20 -8.91 -1.30
CA MET A 74 2.03 -9.20 0.13
C MET A 74 3.01 -10.26 0.63
N GLN A 75 3.23 -11.32 -0.15
CA GLN A 75 4.18 -12.36 0.22
C GLN A 75 5.61 -11.83 0.24
N ALA A 76 5.99 -10.99 -0.73
CA ALA A 76 7.32 -10.39 -0.77
C ALA A 76 7.56 -9.45 0.42
N ILE A 77 6.59 -8.59 0.74
CA ILE A 77 6.64 -7.69 1.90
C ILE A 77 6.78 -8.51 3.19
N ARG A 78 5.94 -9.54 3.38
CA ARG A 78 5.98 -10.36 4.61
C ARG A 78 7.32 -11.07 4.81
N ARG A 79 8.00 -11.45 3.72
CA ARG A 79 9.33 -12.08 3.78
C ARG A 79 10.43 -11.07 4.14
N ALA A 80 10.37 -9.86 3.60
CA ALA A 80 11.38 -8.83 3.79
C ALA A 80 11.23 -8.07 5.12
N THR A 81 9.98 -7.83 5.54
CA THR A 81 9.64 -7.07 6.74
C THR A 81 8.69 -7.88 7.64
N PRO A 82 9.18 -8.92 8.34
CA PRO A 82 8.36 -9.80 9.17
C PRO A 82 7.70 -9.09 10.38
N GLN A 83 8.18 -7.90 10.74
CA GLN A 83 7.57 -7.05 11.77
C GLN A 83 6.27 -6.37 11.31
N ILE A 84 5.98 -6.34 10.01
CA ILE A 84 4.72 -5.78 9.49
C ILE A 84 3.62 -6.83 9.63
N ASN A 85 2.65 -6.53 10.50
CA ASN A 85 1.54 -7.42 10.81
C ASN A 85 0.25 -7.08 10.06
N SER A 86 0.24 -6.00 9.28
CA SER A 86 -0.96 -5.52 8.58
C SER A 86 -0.58 -4.84 7.27
N ILE A 87 -1.40 -5.05 6.24
CA ILE A 87 -1.24 -4.44 4.91
C ILE A 87 -2.59 -3.88 4.49
N SER A 88 -2.60 -2.64 4.03
CA SER A 88 -3.79 -2.00 3.47
C SER A 88 -3.82 -2.19 1.95
N HIS A 89 -4.99 -2.49 1.38
CA HIS A 89 -5.18 -2.53 -0.07
C HIS A 89 -5.92 -1.28 -0.54
N PHE A 90 -5.31 -0.56 -1.48
CA PHE A 90 -5.93 0.57 -2.14
C PHE A 90 -6.45 0.15 -3.52
N SER A 91 -7.77 0.16 -3.68
CA SER A 91 -8.44 -0.10 -4.96
C SER A 91 -8.64 1.20 -5.73
N TYR A 92 -8.26 1.22 -7.01
CA TYR A 92 -8.52 2.34 -7.92
C TYR A 92 -10.00 2.46 -8.34
N GLY A 93 -10.89 1.60 -7.83
CA GLY A 93 -12.31 1.60 -8.22
C GLY A 93 -13.03 2.93 -8.02
N TRP A 94 -12.59 3.77 -7.08
CA TRP A 94 -13.16 5.12 -6.92
C TRP A 94 -12.81 6.09 -8.07
N GLN A 95 -11.73 5.85 -8.83
CA GLN A 95 -11.38 6.62 -10.04
C GLN A 95 -12.08 6.06 -11.29
N ASN A 96 -12.31 4.75 -11.36
CA ASN A 96 -13.04 4.08 -12.43
C ASN A 96 -14.43 3.62 -11.95
N VAL A 97 -15.37 4.57 -11.92
CA VAL A 97 -16.75 4.35 -11.47
C VAL A 97 -17.48 3.28 -12.31
N GLU A 98 -17.17 3.18 -13.61
CA GLU A 98 -17.75 2.19 -14.54
C GLU A 98 -17.41 0.74 -14.11
N GLU A 99 -16.13 0.42 -13.88
CA GLU A 99 -15.70 -0.94 -13.44
C GLU A 99 -16.20 -1.27 -12.02
N THR A 100 -16.37 -0.26 -11.17
CA THR A 100 -16.92 -0.45 -9.82
C THR A 100 -18.43 -0.74 -9.84
N ARG A 101 -19.15 -0.30 -10.88
CA ARG A 101 -20.58 -0.62 -11.06
C ARG A 101 -20.81 -2.07 -11.45
N GLU A 102 -19.94 -2.66 -12.27
CA GLU A 102 -20.08 -4.07 -12.68
C GLU A 102 -19.95 -5.04 -11.49
N ARG A 103 -19.17 -4.69 -10.46
CA ARG A 103 -19.04 -5.48 -9.23
C ARG A 103 -20.25 -5.38 -8.29
N LYS A 104 -21.27 -4.57 -8.60
CA LYS A 104 -22.48 -4.44 -7.76
C LYS A 104 -23.52 -5.52 -8.02
N SER A 105 -23.48 -6.23 -9.14
CA SER A 105 -24.43 -7.31 -9.40
C SER A 105 -23.88 -8.65 -8.95
N CYS A 106 -24.28 -9.11 -7.76
CA CYS A 106 -24.41 -10.53 -7.52
C CYS A 106 -25.64 -11.02 -8.29
N ARG A 107 -25.45 -11.90 -9.28
CA ARG A 107 -26.52 -12.81 -9.70
C ARG A 107 -26.31 -14.12 -8.95
N LEU A 108 -27.21 -14.39 -8.00
CA LEU A 108 -27.44 -15.72 -7.44
C LEU A 108 -28.03 -16.63 -8.52
#